data_AF-A0A654A8L8-F1
#
_entry.id   AF-A0A654A8L8-F1
#
_cell.length_a   1.000
_cell.length_b   1.000
_cell.length_c   1.000
_cell.angle_alpha   90.00
_cell.angle_beta   90.00
_cell.angle_gamma   90.00
#
_symmetry.space_group_name_H-M   'P 1'
#
loop_
_entity.id
_entity.type
_entity.pdbx_description
1 polymer ?
#
loop_
_entity_poly.entity_id
_entity_poly.type
_entity_poly.pdbx_seq_one_letter_code
_entity_poly.pdbx_strand_id
1 'polypeptide(L)'
;MSDPVLTRAALLTLEEAVHTARYLQNPQSYAVKFALAYLHSIQPSDRRVFDDFWRALSEGSVSRGIALENSHRAIHAHLRIPHRDEDMWIVWRATFERLTTITGQGKKNPYRQGEAPPAPQSKPEVQ
;
A
#
# COMPACT_ATOMS: atom_id res chain seq x y z
N MET A 1 11.98 20.61 -12.64
CA MET A 1 10.62 20.81 -12.10
C MET A 1 9.92 19.47 -12.12
N SER A 2 9.39 19.02 -10.98
CA SER A 2 8.59 17.79 -10.91
C SER A 2 7.22 18.02 -11.55
N ASP A 3 6.81 17.12 -12.44
CA ASP A 3 5.44 17.13 -12.98
C ASP A 3 4.47 16.71 -11.85
N PRO A 4 3.50 17.57 -11.48
CA PRO A 4 2.59 17.30 -10.37
C PRO A 4 1.68 16.09 -10.64
N VAL A 5 1.33 15.81 -11.91
CA VAL A 5 0.51 14.67 -12.29
C VAL A 5 1.30 13.38 -12.13
N LEU A 6 2.53 13.33 -12.63
CA LEU A 6 3.40 12.16 -12.51
C LEU A 6 3.81 11.90 -11.05
N THR A 7 4.07 12.95 -10.27
CA THR A 7 4.38 12.82 -8.84
C THR A 7 3.20 12.19 -8.09
N ARG A 8 1.98 12.66 -8.36
CA ARG A 8 0.78 12.08 -7.77
C ARG A 8 0.56 10.63 -8.19
N ALA A 9 0.74 10.32 -9.48
CA ALA A 9 0.60 8.97 -10.00
C ALA A 9 1.63 8.01 -9.37
N ALA A 10 2.87 8.46 -9.19
CA ALA A 10 3.91 7.67 -8.54
C ALA A 10 3.57 7.39 -7.07
N LEU A 11 3.12 8.41 -6.31
CA LEU A 11 2.71 8.22 -4.91
C LEU A 11 1.51 7.26 -4.79
N LEU A 12 0.48 7.42 -5.64
CA LEU A 12 -0.66 6.50 -5.70
C LEU A 12 -0.22 5.06 -6.00
N THR A 13 0.76 4.89 -6.89
CA THR A 13 1.30 3.56 -7.21
C THR A 13 1.97 2.90 -5.99
N LEU A 14 2.71 3.67 -5.19
CA LEU A 14 3.31 3.15 -3.96
C LEU A 14 2.24 2.79 -2.92
N GLU A 15 1.25 3.65 -2.76
CA GLU A 15 0.11 3.42 -1.87
C GLU A 15 -0.66 2.15 -2.23
N GLU A 16 -0.98 1.95 -3.51
CA GLU A 16 -1.59 0.71 -4.01
C GLU A 16 -0.72 -0.52 -3.70
N ALA A 17 0.61 -0.40 -3.79
CA ALA A 17 1.51 -1.49 -3.46
C ALA A 17 1.49 -1.82 -1.95
N VAL A 18 1.46 -0.81 -1.07
CA VAL A 18 1.30 -1.00 0.38
C VAL A 18 0.00 -1.74 0.69
N HIS A 19 -1.13 -1.31 0.09
CA HIS A 19 -2.42 -1.97 0.28
C HIS A 19 -2.44 -3.39 -0.26
N THR A 20 -1.89 -3.58 -1.46
CA THR A 20 -1.83 -4.89 -2.10
C THR A 20 -0.99 -5.87 -1.28
N ALA A 21 0.10 -5.40 -0.66
CA ALA A 21 0.95 -6.20 0.21
C ALA A 21 0.26 -6.72 1.48
N ARG A 22 -0.84 -6.08 1.92
CA ARG A 22 -1.64 -6.57 3.05
C ARG A 22 -2.43 -7.84 2.70
N TYR A 23 -2.74 -8.05 1.42
CA TYR A 23 -3.64 -9.14 0.99
C TYR A 23 -2.98 -10.13 0.01
N LEU A 24 -1.94 -9.73 -0.72
CA LEU A 24 -1.25 -10.55 -1.71
C LEU A 24 0.22 -10.79 -1.34
N GLN A 25 0.73 -11.96 -1.74
CA GLN A 25 2.09 -12.39 -1.39
C GLN A 25 3.21 -11.64 -2.12
N ASN A 26 2.95 -11.00 -3.26
CA ASN A 26 3.99 -10.26 -4.00
C ASN A 26 3.44 -9.04 -4.77
N PRO A 27 3.59 -7.82 -4.24
CA PRO A 27 3.16 -6.58 -4.90
C PRO A 27 4.25 -5.97 -5.80
N GLN A 28 5.39 -6.63 -5.96
CA GLN A 28 6.48 -6.10 -6.77
C GLN A 28 6.07 -6.10 -8.25
N SER A 29 5.88 -4.90 -8.80
CA SER A 29 5.54 -4.68 -10.20
C SER A 29 6.51 -3.69 -10.84
N TYR A 30 6.53 -3.66 -12.18
CA TYR A 30 7.29 -2.63 -12.92
C TYR A 30 6.77 -1.22 -12.61
N ALA A 31 5.47 -1.04 -12.40
CA ALA A 31 4.89 0.24 -12.04
C ALA A 31 5.51 0.80 -10.74
N VAL A 32 5.67 -0.05 -9.73
CA VAL A 32 6.31 0.34 -8.46
C VAL A 32 7.79 0.71 -8.67
N LYS A 33 8.53 -0.06 -9.47
CA LYS A 33 9.93 0.28 -9.79
C LYS A 33 10.05 1.64 -10.48
N PHE A 34 9.18 1.92 -11.45
CA PHE A 34 9.18 3.21 -12.15
C PHE A 34 8.76 4.36 -11.23
N ALA A 35 7.77 4.16 -10.37
CA ALA A 35 7.37 5.14 -9.37
C ALA A 35 8.54 5.50 -8.43
N LEU A 36 9.23 4.50 -7.88
CA LEU A 36 10.40 4.73 -7.02
C LEU A 36 11.53 5.44 -7.77
N ALA A 37 11.83 5.02 -8.99
CA ALA A 37 12.88 5.64 -9.80
C ALA A 37 12.54 7.12 -10.13
N TYR A 38 11.27 7.40 -10.46
CA TYR A 38 10.79 8.75 -10.71
C TYR A 38 10.91 9.62 -9.45
N LEU A 39 10.43 9.15 -8.31
CA LEU A 39 10.46 9.89 -7.04
C LEU A 39 11.90 10.12 -6.55
N HIS A 40 12.82 9.19 -6.80
CA HIS A 40 14.23 9.41 -6.56
C HIS A 40 14.83 10.45 -7.53
N SER A 41 14.41 10.47 -8.79
CA SER A 41 14.93 11.41 -9.80
C SER A 41 14.56 12.87 -9.52
N ILE A 42 13.40 13.12 -8.89
CA ILE A 42 12.97 14.48 -8.53
C ILE A 42 13.71 15.03 -7.30
N GLN A 43 14.18 14.17 -6.40
CA GLN A 43 14.93 14.55 -5.19
C GLN A 43 16.02 13.52 -4.85
N PRO A 44 17.14 13.53 -5.61
CA PRO A 44 18.21 12.55 -5.46
C PRO A 44 19.11 12.95 -4.29
N SER A 45 18.78 12.48 -3.09
CA SER A 45 19.62 12.71 -1.90
C SER A 45 19.82 11.46 -1.06
N ASP A 46 18.73 10.77 -0.70
CA ASP A 46 18.81 9.51 0.04
C ASP A 46 18.11 8.38 -0.71
N ARG A 47 18.93 7.54 -1.35
CA ARG A 47 18.47 6.35 -2.06
C ARG A 47 17.90 5.30 -1.09
N ARG A 48 18.38 5.25 0.15
CA ARG A 48 18.04 4.19 1.11
C ARG A 48 16.55 4.13 1.38
N VAL A 49 15.90 5.29 1.47
CA VAL A 49 14.45 5.41 1.68
C VAL A 49 13.64 4.66 0.60
N PHE A 50 14.09 4.72 -0.66
CA PHE A 50 13.44 4.03 -1.77
C PHE A 50 13.81 2.53 -1.82
N ASP A 51 15.06 2.20 -1.53
CA ASP A 51 15.53 0.81 -1.48
C ASP A 51 14.86 0.03 -0.32
N ASP A 52 14.63 0.68 0.83
CA ASP A 52 13.94 0.09 1.98
C ASP A 52 12.46 -0.22 1.66
N PHE A 53 11.78 0.65 0.91
CA PHE A 53 10.44 0.36 0.41
C PHE A 53 10.45 -0.86 -0.53
N TRP A 54 11.40 -0.90 -1.48
CA TRP A 54 11.53 -2.02 -2.41
C TRP A 54 11.82 -3.34 -1.70
N ARG A 55 12.71 -3.33 -0.70
CA ARG A 55 13.06 -4.49 0.11
C ARG A 55 11.85 -4.99 0.90
N ALA A 56 11.10 -4.08 1.53
CA ALA A 56 9.92 -4.42 2.30
C ALA A 56 8.83 -5.14 1.46
N LEU A 57 8.72 -4.85 0.15
CA LEU A 57 7.80 -5.58 -0.73
C LEU A 57 8.18 -7.05 -0.95
N SER A 58 9.48 -7.37 -0.92
CA SER A 58 9.98 -8.74 -1.13
C SER A 58 9.97 -9.59 0.14
N GLU A 59 9.98 -8.97 1.32
CA GLU A 59 10.10 -9.71 2.58
C GLU A 59 8.83 -10.49 2.89
N GLY A 60 8.87 -11.83 2.93
CA GLY A 60 7.76 -12.73 3.29
C GLY A 60 7.29 -12.66 4.75
N SER A 61 7.71 -11.66 5.52
CA SER A 61 7.62 -11.67 6.99
C SER A 61 6.30 -11.11 7.51
N VAL A 62 5.98 -11.48 8.75
CA VAL A 62 4.82 -10.96 9.52
C VAL A 62 4.91 -9.43 9.70
N SER A 63 6.12 -8.86 9.66
CA SER A 63 6.36 -7.42 9.79
C SER A 63 6.30 -6.64 8.48
N ARG A 64 6.01 -7.29 7.35
CA ARG A 64 5.94 -6.66 6.02
C ARG A 64 5.08 -5.40 5.98
N GLY A 65 3.88 -5.45 6.54
CA GLY A 65 2.94 -4.32 6.52
C GLY A 65 3.49 -3.09 7.24
N ILE A 66 4.07 -3.30 8.43
CA ILE A 66 4.68 -2.23 9.24
C ILE A 66 5.90 -1.65 8.52
N ALA A 67 6.76 -2.51 7.96
CA ALA A 67 7.92 -2.07 7.20
C ALA A 67 7.51 -1.22 5.98
N LEU A 68 6.49 -1.64 5.24
CA LEU A 68 5.99 -0.89 4.08
C LEU A 68 5.37 0.45 4.46
N GLU A 69 4.55 0.50 5.51
CA GLU A 69 3.97 1.76 6.00
C GLU A 69 5.05 2.74 6.47
N ASN A 70 6.04 2.25 7.23
CA ASN A 70 7.15 3.08 7.69
C ASN A 70 7.97 3.63 6.52
N SER A 71 8.31 2.78 5.56
CA SER A 71 9.04 3.19 4.35
C SER A 71 8.22 4.18 3.51
N HIS A 72 6.90 3.99 3.40
CA HIS A 72 6.02 4.91 2.68
C HIS A 72 5.97 6.30 3.34
N ARG A 73 5.82 6.36 4.66
CA ARG A 73 5.89 7.62 5.42
C ARG A 73 7.25 8.30 5.29
N ALA A 74 8.34 7.52 5.28
CA ALA A 74 9.68 8.04 5.07
C ALA A 74 9.84 8.69 3.68
N ILE A 75 9.28 8.10 2.62
CA ILE A 75 9.25 8.70 1.27
C ILE A 75 8.49 10.03 1.29
N HIS A 76 7.31 10.08 1.91
CA HIS A 76 6.54 11.32 2.06
C HIS A 76 7.32 12.43 2.80
N ALA A 77 7.94 12.08 3.92
CA ALA A 77 8.78 13.00 4.69
C ALA A 77 9.99 13.50 3.89
N HIS A 78 10.65 12.59 3.17
CA HIS A 78 11.79 12.91 2.31
C HIS A 78 11.42 13.93 1.22
N LEU A 79 10.27 13.72 0.57
CA LEU A 79 9.74 14.60 -0.47
C LEU A 79 9.09 15.87 0.08
N ARG A 80 8.96 16.01 1.41
CA ARG A 80 8.24 17.08 2.10
C ARG A 80 6.78 17.21 1.64
N ILE A 81 6.16 16.07 1.31
CA ILE A 81 4.76 15.97 0.88
C ILE A 81 3.95 15.44 2.06
N PRO A 82 2.88 16.13 2.50
CA PRO A 82 2.01 15.65 3.56
C PRO A 82 1.50 14.23 3.27
N HIS A 83 1.65 13.32 4.23
CA HIS A 83 1.02 12.01 4.17
C HIS A 83 -0.44 12.16 4.60
N ARG A 84 -1.41 11.80 3.75
CA ARG A 84 -2.84 11.89 4.08
C ARG A 84 -3.29 10.57 4.70
N ASP A 85 -3.21 10.47 6.02
CA ASP A 85 -3.47 9.21 6.74
C ASP A 85 -4.96 8.82 6.85
N GLU A 86 -5.97 9.66 6.56
CA GLU A 86 -7.37 9.38 6.97
C GLU A 86 -8.45 9.30 5.88
N ASP A 87 -8.37 10.02 4.76
CA ASP A 87 -9.41 9.95 3.69
C ASP A 87 -9.22 8.77 2.71
N MET A 88 -8.14 8.02 2.92
CA MET A 88 -7.57 6.98 2.05
C MET A 88 -8.56 5.87 1.66
N TRP A 89 -9.20 5.34 2.71
CA TRP A 89 -10.09 4.18 2.68
C TRP A 89 -11.33 4.38 1.82
N ILE A 90 -11.84 5.61 1.72
CA ILE A 90 -13.08 5.92 1.00
C ILE A 90 -12.82 5.92 -0.51
N VAL A 91 -11.73 6.56 -0.94
CA VAL A 91 -11.34 6.65 -2.35
C VAL A 91 -10.90 5.30 -2.88
N TRP A 92 -10.15 4.54 -2.08
CA TRP A 92 -9.71 3.19 -2.46
C TRP A 92 -10.87 2.20 -2.56
N ARG A 93 -11.84 2.23 -1.62
CA ARG A 93 -13.06 1.40 -1.72
C ARG A 93 -13.81 1.68 -3.01
N ALA A 94 -14.00 2.95 -3.36
CA ALA A 94 -14.67 3.34 -4.60
C ALA A 94 -13.90 2.88 -5.86
N THR A 95 -12.56 2.93 -5.83
CA THR A 95 -11.71 2.53 -6.96
C THR A 95 -11.69 1.01 -7.14
N PHE A 96 -11.58 0.26 -6.04
CA PHE A 96 -11.61 -1.19 -6.03
C PHE A 96 -12.99 -1.75 -6.47
N GLU A 97 -14.10 -1.17 -6.01
CA GLU A 97 -15.44 -1.51 -6.48
C GLU A 97 -15.59 -1.29 -7.99
N ARG A 98 -15.00 -0.21 -8.52
CA ARG A 98 -15.03 0.08 -9.96
C ARG A 98 -14.23 -0.93 -10.78
N LEU A 99 -13.03 -1.30 -10.32
CA LEU A 99 -12.17 -2.27 -11.00
C LEU A 99 -12.72 -3.69 -10.96
N THR A 100 -13.35 -4.09 -9.85
CA THR A 100 -14.02 -5.40 -9.73
C THR A 100 -15.29 -5.49 -10.57
N THR A 101 -16.02 -4.38 -10.73
CA THR A 101 -17.19 -4.31 -11.63
C THR A 101 -16.80 -4.45 -13.10
N ILE A 102 -15.66 -3.88 -13.52
CA ILE A 102 -15.17 -3.95 -14.91
C ILE A 102 -14.63 -5.34 -15.28
N THR A 103 -14.06 -6.06 -14.31
CA THR A 103 -13.40 -7.36 -14.56
C THR A 103 -14.35 -8.56 -14.48
N GLY A 104 -15.63 -8.36 -14.17
CA GLY A 104 -16.64 -9.42 -14.14
C GLY A 104 -16.42 -10.51 -13.07
N GLN A 105 -15.43 -10.37 -12.18
CA GLN A 105 -15.24 -11.27 -11.06
C GLN A 105 -16.11 -10.83 -9.88
N GLY A 106 -17.37 -11.27 -9.90
CA GLY A 106 -18.25 -11.26 -8.73
C GLY A 106 -17.74 -12.21 -7.64
N LYS A 107 -16.65 -11.86 -6.95
CA LYS A 107 -16.32 -12.46 -5.66
C LYS A 107 -16.90 -11.57 -4.57
N LYS A 108 -17.87 -12.13 -3.87
CA LYS A 108 -18.54 -11.53 -2.71
C LYS A 108 -17.49 -10.87 -1.82
N ASN A 109 -17.69 -9.58 -1.57
CA ASN A 109 -16.96 -8.83 -0.57
C ASN A 109 -17.12 -9.56 0.79
N PRO A 110 -16.04 -10.09 1.40
CA PRO A 110 -16.13 -10.77 2.70
C PRO A 110 -16.44 -9.81 3.85
N TYR A 111 -16.48 -8.50 3.58
CA TYR A 111 -16.79 -7.46 4.55
C TYR A 111 -17.98 -6.63 4.09
N ARG A 112 -19.11 -7.32 3.84
CA ARG A 112 -20.42 -6.67 3.81
C ARG A 112 -20.61 -5.99 5.17
N GLN A 113 -20.61 -4.66 5.20
CA GLN A 113 -20.83 -3.90 6.44
C GLN A 113 -22.14 -4.37 7.09
N GLY A 114 -22.02 -4.92 8.31
CA GLY A 114 -23.14 -5.43 9.09
C GLY A 114 -22.79 -6.54 10.08
N GLU A 115 -21.71 -7.31 9.83
CA GLU A 115 -21.31 -8.38 10.74
C GLU A 115 -20.09 -7.96 11.59
N ALA A 116 -20.29 -7.92 12.90
CA ALA A 116 -19.24 -7.71 13.88
C ALA A 116 -18.15 -8.79 13.70
N PRO A 117 -16.87 -8.47 13.94
CA PRO A 117 -15.81 -9.47 13.90
C PRO A 117 -16.15 -10.62 14.87
N PRO A 118 -15.98 -11.90 14.46
CA PRO A 118 -16.19 -13.00 15.39
C PRO A 118 -15.24 -12.85 16.57
N ALA A 119 -15.79 -12.91 17.78
CA ALA A 119 -15.04 -12.81 19.02
C ALA A 119 -13.89 -13.84 19.03
N PRO A 120 -12.71 -13.48 19.59
CA PRO A 120 -11.60 -14.41 19.70
C PRO A 120 -12.06 -15.66 20.47
N GLN A 121 -12.02 -16.82 19.81
CA GLN A 121 -12.31 -18.08 20.46
C GLN A 121 -11.22 -18.37 21.49
N SER A 122 -11.59 -18.27 22.76
CA SER A 122 -10.79 -18.73 23.89
C SER A 122 -10.43 -20.20 23.66
N LYS A 123 -9.12 -20.50 23.58
CA LYS A 123 -8.65 -21.89 23.58
C LYS A 123 -9.10 -22.56 24.89
N PRO A 124 -9.61 -23.81 24.86
CA PRO A 124 -9.89 -24.52 26.08
C PRO A 124 -8.57 -24.80 26.81
N GLU A 125 -8.55 -24.49 28.11
CA GLU A 125 -7.52 -24.93 29.05
C GLU A 125 -7.41 -26.46 28.97
N VAL A 126 -6.21 -26.94 28.67
CA VAL A 126 -5.85 -28.34 28.79
C VAL A 126 -5.62 -28.60 30.28
N GLN A 127 -6.49 -29.38 30.91
CA GLN A 127 -6.27 -29.97 32.24
C GLN A 127 -5.31 -31.14 32.15
#